data_AF-A0A7Y5M041-F1
#
_entry.id   AF-A0A7Y5M041-F1
#
_cell.length_a   1.000
_cell.length_b   1.000
_cell.length_c   1.000
_cell.angle_alpha   90.00
_cell.angle_beta   90.00
_cell.angle_gamma   90.00
#
_symmetry.space_group_name_H-M   'P 1'
#
loop_
_entity.id
_entity.type
_entity.pdbx_description
1 polymer ?
#
loop_
_entity_poly.entity_id
_entity_poly.type
_entity_poly.pdbx_seq_one_letter_code
_entity_poly.pdbx_strand_id
1 'polypeptide(L)'
;MRSMTGFGSATREGPAGSVSCELRSFNHRQLKVSLRLPPSLSGWEADLEARLRASLARGSVFGTLRTGRPKASTSSLVDTALARQYASSLADLAAELGLPGEPDLALLASLPGVVVTSPVGEKADDALGETAEEALDAALAVRGYRVKDPVRIHAAPVATLAILAGNHQGLLGLALAPDFATSNELFVYAAVPAAMPHPDRNQVVRFTLTGNVATSSAVVVDDLPLGTLQNGGEVLFGPDGHLYVSLGDTNVEALAQTPGVLPGRILRYTRAGGIPADNPTPASAEWCRGLRNTFGMAFHPSTGGLFGVDNGPNNDDELNFLVAGKDFGWPSPVAGGTAGLRLRLWAEVIAPTSVA
;
A
#
# COMPACT_ATOMS: atom_id res chain seq x y z
N MET A 1 15.51 6.51 28.30
CA MET A 1 14.40 5.53 28.30
C MET A 1 14.25 4.97 26.90
N ARG A 2 14.39 3.65 26.70
CA ARG A 2 14.34 3.01 25.38
C ARG A 2 12.89 2.78 24.96
N SER A 3 12.39 3.64 24.07
CA SER A 3 11.12 3.50 23.38
C SER A 3 11.33 2.62 22.14
N MET A 4 10.54 1.57 21.93
CA MET A 4 10.46 0.89 20.64
C MET A 4 9.05 0.36 20.41
N THR A 5 8.46 0.75 19.29
CA THR A 5 7.41 0.02 18.58
C THR A 5 8.09 -1.06 17.72
N GLY A 6 7.48 -2.23 17.56
CA GLY A 6 8.05 -3.35 16.80
C GLY A 6 7.02 -3.96 15.86
N PHE A 7 7.47 -4.49 14.73
CA PHE A 7 6.63 -5.15 13.73
C PHE A 7 7.28 -6.45 13.28
N GLY A 8 6.49 -7.51 13.12
CA GLY A 8 6.93 -8.79 12.58
C GLY A 8 5.81 -9.44 11.81
N SER A 9 6.10 -9.99 10.64
CA SER A 9 5.12 -10.76 9.87
C SER A 9 5.77 -12.00 9.27
N ALA A 10 5.06 -13.11 9.29
CA ALA A 10 5.51 -14.35 8.70
C ALA A 10 4.33 -15.16 8.20
N THR A 11 4.56 -15.94 7.14
CA THR A 11 3.64 -16.98 6.70
C THR A 11 4.33 -18.33 6.82
N ARG A 12 3.59 -19.33 7.28
CA ARG A 12 4.00 -20.74 7.29
C ARG A 12 2.98 -21.57 6.53
N GLU A 13 3.47 -22.57 5.84
CA GLU A 13 2.66 -23.56 5.14
C GLU A 13 2.79 -24.88 5.90
N GLY A 14 1.66 -25.54 6.12
CA GLY A 14 1.56 -26.81 6.79
C GLY A 14 0.53 -27.73 6.12
N PRO A 15 0.37 -28.96 6.61
CA PRO A 15 -0.49 -29.97 5.98
C PRO A 15 -1.98 -29.62 5.99
N ALA A 16 -2.43 -28.76 6.92
CA ALA A 16 -3.81 -28.29 7.02
C ALA A 16 -4.08 -26.95 6.30
N GLY A 17 -3.05 -26.28 5.78
CA GLY A 17 -3.16 -24.98 5.13
C GLY A 17 -1.98 -24.07 5.45
N SER A 18 -2.11 -22.80 5.12
CA SER A 18 -1.12 -21.79 5.50
C SER A 18 -1.64 -20.93 6.65
N VAL A 19 -0.74 -20.43 7.48
CA VAL A 19 -1.04 -19.43 8.51
C VAL A 19 -0.14 -18.23 8.30
N SER A 20 -0.73 -17.05 8.12
CA SER A 20 -0.03 -15.77 8.15
C SER A 20 -0.22 -15.12 9.52
N CYS A 21 0.86 -14.77 10.18
CA CYS A 21 0.88 -14.05 11.45
C CYS A 21 1.47 -12.65 11.23
N GLU A 22 0.80 -11.63 11.75
CA GLU A 22 1.30 -10.25 11.82
C GLU A 22 1.28 -9.81 13.29
N LEU A 23 2.38 -9.24 13.77
CA LEU A 23 2.54 -8.73 15.12
C LEU A 23 2.96 -7.26 15.08
N ARG A 24 2.30 -6.44 15.87
CA ARG A 24 2.64 -5.03 16.13
C ARG A 24 2.86 -4.86 17.63
N SER A 25 3.85 -4.07 18.03
CA SER A 25 4.09 -3.76 19.43
C SER A 25 4.34 -2.27 19.65
N PHE A 26 3.99 -1.79 20.84
CA PHE A 26 4.13 -0.41 21.30
C PHE A 26 4.75 -0.37 22.68
N ASN A 27 5.43 0.73 23.01
CA ASN A 27 6.02 0.92 24.32
C ASN A 27 4.92 1.05 25.39
N HIS A 28 4.92 0.15 26.38
CA HIS A 28 4.00 0.16 27.50
C HIS A 28 4.70 -0.42 28.74
N ARG A 29 4.35 0.07 29.94
CA ARG A 29 5.03 -0.27 31.20
C ARG A 29 4.86 -1.74 31.60
N GLN A 30 3.70 -2.31 31.27
CA GLN A 30 3.37 -3.72 31.49
C GLN A 30 3.26 -4.43 30.15
N LEU A 31 3.40 -5.76 30.14
CA LEU A 31 3.06 -6.55 28.97
C LEU A 31 1.54 -6.65 28.83
N LYS A 32 1.01 -6.20 27.69
CA LYS A 32 -0.37 -6.41 27.25
C LYS A 32 -0.32 -7.15 25.92
N VAL A 33 -1.05 -8.25 25.80
CA VAL A 33 -1.13 -9.04 24.57
C VAL A 33 -2.58 -9.06 24.12
N SER A 34 -2.81 -8.85 22.83
CA SER A 34 -4.12 -8.97 22.18
C SER A 34 -3.92 -9.68 20.85
N LEU A 35 -4.60 -10.81 20.66
CA LEU A 35 -4.57 -11.58 19.43
C LEU A 35 -5.94 -11.56 18.75
N ARG A 36 -5.94 -11.42 17.43
CA ARG A 36 -7.12 -11.64 16.59
C ARG A 36 -6.92 -12.93 15.80
N LEU A 37 -7.73 -13.93 16.09
CA LEU A 37 -7.65 -15.27 15.51
C LEU A 37 -8.87 -15.56 14.63
N PRO A 38 -8.72 -16.34 13.55
CA PRO A 38 -9.87 -16.91 12.83
C PRO A 38 -10.54 -18.02 13.67
N PRO A 39 -11.81 -18.39 13.38
CA PRO A 39 -12.52 -19.43 14.12
C PRO A 39 -11.78 -20.78 14.17
N SER A 40 -11.03 -21.13 13.12
CA SER A 40 -10.23 -22.36 13.06
C SER A 40 -9.04 -22.38 14.03
N LEU A 41 -8.72 -21.27 14.70
CA LEU A 41 -7.64 -21.16 15.68
C LEU A 41 -8.12 -20.72 17.07
N SER A 42 -9.43 -20.66 17.32
CA SER A 42 -9.95 -20.18 18.61
C SER A 42 -9.52 -21.05 19.79
N GLY A 43 -9.34 -22.37 19.58
CA GLY A 43 -8.84 -23.29 20.62
C GLY A 43 -7.39 -23.04 21.02
N TRP A 44 -6.62 -22.31 20.21
CA TRP A 44 -5.18 -22.09 20.38
C TRP A 44 -4.82 -20.73 20.99
N GLU A 45 -5.82 -19.92 21.38
CA GLU A 45 -5.59 -18.57 21.87
C GLU A 45 -4.69 -18.54 23.12
N ALA A 46 -4.95 -19.43 24.07
CA ALA A 46 -4.21 -19.51 25.32
C ALA A 46 -2.74 -19.87 25.10
N ASP A 47 -2.46 -20.85 24.22
CA ASP A 47 -1.12 -21.32 23.92
C ASP A 47 -0.31 -20.25 23.18
N LEU A 48 -0.91 -19.61 22.16
CA LEU A 48 -0.29 -18.51 21.42
C LEU A 48 -0.01 -17.29 22.32
N GLU A 49 -0.91 -16.96 23.25
CA GLU A 49 -0.68 -15.89 24.22
C GLU A 49 0.45 -16.24 25.20
N ALA A 50 0.45 -17.46 25.76
CA ALA A 50 1.50 -17.93 26.66
C ALA A 50 2.88 -17.85 25.99
N ARG A 51 2.95 -18.20 24.70
CA ARG A 51 4.15 -18.14 23.89
C ARG A 51 4.68 -16.73 23.68
N LEU A 52 3.80 -15.76 23.43
CA LEU A 52 4.15 -14.34 23.37
C LEU A 52 4.65 -13.81 24.71
N ARG A 53 4.00 -14.21 25.82
CA ARG A 53 4.39 -13.82 27.17
C ARG A 53 5.73 -14.40 27.59
N ALA A 54 6.07 -15.61 27.17
CA ALA A 54 7.39 -16.20 27.38
C ALA A 54 8.48 -15.46 26.59
N SER A 55 8.13 -14.89 25.43
CA SER A 55 9.07 -14.25 24.51
C SER A 55 9.30 -12.76 24.79
N LEU A 56 8.40 -12.09 25.52
CA LEU A 56 8.40 -10.63 25.68
C LEU A 56 8.32 -10.21 27.15
N ALA A 57 9.16 -9.25 27.56
CA ALA A 57 9.22 -8.80 28.96
C ALA A 57 8.27 -7.64 29.30
N ARG A 58 7.89 -6.80 28.32
CA ARG A 58 7.02 -5.62 28.48
C ARG A 58 6.56 -5.08 27.12
N GLY A 59 5.51 -4.26 27.09
CA GLY A 59 4.99 -3.61 25.88
C GLY A 59 3.52 -3.94 25.61
N SER A 60 2.88 -3.23 24.69
CA SER A 60 1.54 -3.59 24.21
C SER A 60 1.68 -4.25 22.85
N VAL A 61 1.23 -5.50 22.70
CA VAL A 61 1.38 -6.31 21.50
C VAL A 61 0.01 -6.62 20.93
N PHE A 62 -0.18 -6.33 19.65
CA PHE A 62 -1.36 -6.64 18.87
C PHE A 62 -0.96 -7.60 17.75
N GLY A 63 -1.53 -8.80 17.76
CA GLY A 63 -1.31 -9.81 16.73
C GLY A 63 -2.56 -10.10 15.94
N THR A 64 -2.42 -10.35 14.64
CA THR A 64 -3.50 -10.87 13.79
C THR A 64 -2.99 -12.11 13.07
N LEU A 65 -3.71 -13.23 13.21
CA LEU A 65 -3.47 -14.44 12.45
C LEU A 65 -4.57 -14.59 11.39
N ARG A 66 -4.20 -15.14 10.23
CA ARG A 66 -5.12 -15.50 9.16
C ARG A 66 -4.72 -16.86 8.60
N THR A 67 -5.71 -17.64 8.20
CA THR A 67 -5.51 -18.98 7.64
C THR A 67 -5.81 -18.96 6.14
N GLY A 68 -4.99 -19.66 5.37
CA GLY A 68 -5.17 -19.95 3.95
C GLY A 68 -5.38 -21.44 3.75
N ARG A 69 -6.18 -21.82 2.76
CA ARG A 69 -6.42 -23.23 2.43
C ARG A 69 -5.21 -23.82 1.68
N PRO A 70 -4.91 -25.12 1.82
CA PRO A 70 -3.88 -25.77 1.02
C PRO A 70 -4.11 -25.53 -0.48
N LYS A 71 -3.05 -25.19 -1.21
CA LYS A 71 -3.04 -25.40 -2.67
C LYS A 71 -2.94 -26.90 -2.89
N ALA A 72 -4.08 -27.52 -3.25
CA ALA A 72 -4.29 -28.95 -3.50
C ALA A 72 -4.72 -29.80 -2.29
N SER A 73 -6.03 -29.83 -2.02
CA SER A 73 -6.81 -31.08 -1.87
C SER A 73 -8.25 -30.73 -1.49
N THR A 74 -9.09 -30.40 -2.49
CA THR A 74 -10.54 -30.53 -2.30
C THR A 74 -10.89 -32.01 -2.39
N SER A 75 -11.02 -32.69 -1.25
CA SER A 75 -11.79 -33.94 -1.23
C SER A 75 -13.27 -33.57 -1.31
N SER A 76 -13.82 -33.57 -2.52
CA SER A 76 -15.25 -33.41 -2.70
C SER A 76 -15.93 -34.70 -2.21
N LEU A 77 -16.79 -34.58 -1.20
CA LEU A 77 -17.68 -35.67 -0.79
C LEU A 77 -18.97 -35.53 -1.60
N VAL A 78 -19.42 -36.64 -2.19
CA VAL A 78 -20.71 -36.70 -2.88
C VAL A 78 -21.75 -37.26 -1.92
N ASP A 79 -22.76 -36.47 -1.58
CA ASP A 79 -23.91 -36.93 -0.80
C ASP A 79 -24.83 -37.76 -1.71
N THR A 80 -24.56 -39.06 -1.76
CA THR A 80 -25.29 -40.01 -2.62
C THR A 80 -26.75 -40.19 -2.21
N ALA A 81 -27.11 -39.93 -0.95
CA ALA A 81 -28.49 -40.02 -0.49
C ALA A 81 -29.30 -38.83 -1.02
N LEU A 82 -28.75 -37.63 -0.91
CA LEU A 82 -29.38 -36.42 -1.45
C LEU A 82 -29.45 -36.44 -2.98
N ALA A 83 -28.40 -36.92 -3.65
CA ALA A 83 -28.41 -37.10 -5.11
C ALA A 83 -29.55 -38.03 -5.57
N ARG A 84 -29.79 -39.13 -4.84
CA ARG A 84 -30.87 -40.07 -5.14
C ARG A 84 -32.26 -39.44 -4.93
N GLN A 85 -32.41 -38.60 -3.89
CA GLN A 85 -33.66 -37.87 -3.67
C GLN A 85 -33.95 -36.89 -4.82
N TYR A 86 -32.95 -36.11 -5.25
CA TYR A 86 -33.12 -35.21 -6.40
C TYR A 86 -33.44 -35.96 -7.69
N ALA A 87 -32.76 -37.08 -7.95
CA ALA A 87 -33.03 -37.90 -9.13
C ALA A 87 -34.48 -38.40 -9.16
N SER A 88 -35.00 -38.89 -8.03
CA SER A 88 -36.39 -39.35 -7.92
C SER A 88 -37.38 -38.21 -8.16
N SER A 89 -37.22 -37.09 -7.47
CA SER A 89 -38.15 -35.95 -7.58
C SER A 89 -38.16 -35.33 -8.98
N LEU A 90 -37.01 -35.28 -9.65
CA LEU A 90 -36.92 -34.77 -11.03
C LEU A 90 -37.53 -35.75 -12.04
N ALA A 91 -37.41 -37.06 -11.82
CA ALA A 91 -38.04 -38.07 -12.66
C ALA A 91 -39.57 -38.03 -12.52
N ASP A 92 -40.09 -37.90 -11.29
CA ASP A 92 -41.53 -37.77 -11.04
C ASP A 92 -42.10 -36.50 -11.70
N LEU A 93 -41.39 -35.38 -11.58
CA LEU A 93 -41.76 -34.11 -12.22
C LEU A 93 -41.73 -34.21 -13.75
N ALA A 94 -40.72 -34.86 -14.33
CA ALA A 94 -40.64 -35.06 -15.78
C ALA A 94 -41.82 -35.89 -16.29
N ALA A 95 -42.21 -36.94 -15.55
CA ALA A 95 -43.38 -37.76 -15.87
C ALA A 95 -44.69 -36.96 -15.79
N GLU A 96 -44.87 -36.14 -14.76
CA GLU A 96 -46.05 -35.27 -14.61
C GLU A 96 -46.18 -34.27 -15.76
N LEU A 97 -45.06 -33.68 -16.19
CA LEU A 97 -45.02 -32.66 -17.23
C LEU A 97 -44.91 -33.24 -18.66
N GLY A 98 -44.79 -34.57 -18.81
CA GLY A 98 -44.62 -35.22 -20.10
C GLY A 98 -43.29 -34.87 -20.80
N LEU A 99 -42.25 -34.52 -20.04
CA LEU A 99 -40.95 -34.15 -20.58
C LEU A 99 -40.08 -35.40 -20.81
N PRO A 100 -39.38 -35.51 -21.95
CA PRO A 100 -38.51 -36.64 -22.22
C PRO A 100 -37.15 -36.51 -21.51
N GLY A 101 -36.64 -37.61 -20.97
CA GLY A 101 -35.27 -37.73 -20.43
C GLY A 101 -35.18 -38.07 -18.95
N GLU A 102 -34.02 -38.54 -18.50
CA GLU A 102 -33.70 -38.77 -17.08
C GLU A 102 -32.66 -37.75 -16.59
N PRO A 103 -32.66 -37.40 -15.29
CA PRO A 103 -31.64 -36.50 -14.73
C PRO A 103 -30.24 -37.12 -14.86
N ASP A 104 -29.33 -36.43 -15.54
CA ASP A 104 -27.96 -36.90 -15.67
C ASP A 104 -27.09 -36.56 -14.44
N LEU A 105 -25.92 -37.19 -14.34
CA LEU A 105 -25.00 -36.97 -13.22
C LEU A 105 -24.44 -35.55 -13.18
N ALA A 106 -24.36 -34.86 -14.33
CA ALA A 106 -23.84 -33.50 -14.38
C ALA A 106 -24.83 -32.52 -13.74
N LEU A 107 -26.12 -32.68 -14.05
CA LEU A 107 -27.21 -31.99 -13.40
C LEU A 107 -27.21 -32.30 -11.90
N LEU A 108 -27.21 -33.58 -11.52
CA LEU A 108 -27.23 -33.97 -10.10
C LEU A 108 -26.04 -33.40 -9.33
N ALA A 109 -24.82 -33.46 -9.88
CA ALA A 109 -23.62 -32.91 -9.25
C ALA A 109 -23.66 -31.38 -9.10
N SER A 110 -24.43 -30.68 -9.93
CA SER A 110 -24.62 -29.23 -9.86
C SER A 110 -25.66 -28.81 -8.81
N LEU A 111 -26.50 -29.74 -8.34
CA LEU A 111 -27.57 -29.42 -7.40
C LEU A 111 -27.00 -29.12 -6.01
N PRO A 112 -27.52 -28.09 -5.31
CA PRO A 112 -27.02 -27.68 -4.01
C PRO A 112 -26.95 -28.83 -3.01
N GLY A 113 -25.79 -28.98 -2.36
CA GLY A 113 -25.58 -30.01 -1.34
C GLY A 113 -25.25 -31.41 -1.87
N VAL A 114 -25.34 -31.68 -3.18
CA VAL A 114 -24.96 -33.00 -3.73
C VAL A 114 -23.44 -33.17 -3.72
N VAL A 115 -22.69 -32.13 -4.05
CA VAL A 115 -21.23 -32.10 -3.89
C VAL A 115 -20.90 -31.16 -2.74
N VAL A 116 -20.47 -31.73 -1.62
CA VAL A 116 -20.07 -30.98 -0.43
C VAL A 116 -18.55 -31.00 -0.33
N THR A 117 -17.96 -29.83 -0.27
CA THR A 117 -16.56 -29.68 0.14
C THR A 117 -16.52 -29.60 1.66
N SER A 118 -16.13 -30.69 2.33
CA SER A 118 -15.96 -30.65 3.79
C SER A 118 -14.71 -29.85 4.17
N PRO A 119 -14.74 -29.06 5.25
CA PRO A 119 -13.54 -28.66 5.96
C PRO A 119 -12.86 -29.91 6.53
N VAL A 120 -11.53 -29.94 6.50
CA VAL A 120 -10.72 -31.02 7.07
C VAL A 120 -10.92 -31.02 8.60
N GLY A 121 -11.20 -32.19 9.20
CA GLY A 121 -11.65 -32.34 10.61
C GLY A 121 -10.60 -32.06 11.70
N GLU A 122 -10.92 -32.36 12.97
CA GLU A 122 -10.17 -32.03 14.22
C GLU A 122 -8.63 -32.17 14.14
N LYS A 123 -8.11 -33.20 13.44
CA LYS A 123 -6.65 -33.35 13.20
C LYS A 123 -6.02 -32.24 12.36
N ALA A 124 -6.79 -31.61 11.50
CA ALA A 124 -6.36 -30.46 10.72
C ALA A 124 -6.40 -29.17 11.53
N ASP A 125 -7.30 -29.03 12.50
CA ASP A 125 -7.27 -27.90 13.43
C ASP A 125 -6.03 -27.98 14.32
N ASP A 126 -5.64 -29.18 14.77
CA ASP A 126 -4.38 -29.39 15.51
C ASP A 126 -3.16 -29.04 14.65
N ALA A 127 -3.09 -29.57 13.43
CA ALA A 127 -1.98 -29.30 12.53
C ALA A 127 -1.92 -27.82 12.08
N LEU A 128 -3.07 -27.14 11.99
CA LEU A 128 -3.15 -25.71 11.70
C LEU A 128 -2.69 -24.87 12.90
N GLY A 129 -2.96 -25.33 14.12
CA GLY A 129 -2.45 -24.76 15.35
C GLY A 129 -0.94 -24.85 15.48
N GLU A 130 -0.35 -26.02 15.20
CA GLU A 130 1.12 -26.17 15.12
C GLU A 130 1.72 -25.21 14.07
N THR A 131 1.08 -25.12 12.89
CA THR A 131 1.48 -24.17 11.84
C THR A 131 1.36 -22.71 12.31
N ALA A 132 0.37 -22.40 13.16
CA ALA A 132 0.18 -21.08 13.74
C ALA A 132 1.25 -20.73 14.79
N GLU A 133 1.68 -21.69 15.62
CA GLU A 133 2.80 -21.50 16.54
C GLU A 133 4.10 -21.23 15.79
N GLU A 134 4.37 -21.99 14.72
CA GLU A 134 5.52 -21.77 13.85
C GLU A 134 5.46 -20.40 13.15
N ALA A 135 4.28 -19.98 12.68
CA ALA A 135 4.09 -18.67 12.07
C ALA A 135 4.30 -17.54 13.09
N LEU A 136 3.86 -17.73 14.33
CA LEU A 136 4.06 -16.80 15.43
C LEU A 136 5.55 -16.69 15.79
N ASP A 137 6.24 -17.82 15.93
CA ASP A 137 7.69 -17.86 16.13
C ASP A 137 8.44 -17.17 15.01
N ALA A 138 8.02 -17.45 13.79
CA ALA A 138 8.59 -16.85 12.61
C ALA A 138 8.34 -15.33 12.60
N ALA A 139 7.17 -14.85 13.00
CA ALA A 139 6.88 -13.43 13.10
C ALA A 139 7.71 -12.77 14.23
N LEU A 140 7.99 -13.50 15.31
CA LEU A 140 8.92 -13.08 16.38
C LEU A 140 10.39 -13.10 15.91
N ALA A 141 10.76 -14.04 15.04
CA ALA A 141 12.12 -14.28 14.56
C ALA A 141 12.47 -13.45 13.30
N VAL A 142 11.47 -13.08 12.49
CA VAL A 142 11.59 -12.08 11.42
C VAL A 142 12.15 -10.85 12.08
N ARG A 143 13.40 -10.54 11.74
CA ARG A 143 14.24 -9.55 12.42
C ARG A 143 13.54 -8.18 12.43
N GLY A 144 12.76 -7.98 13.49
CA GLY A 144 11.79 -6.90 13.68
C GLY A 144 11.23 -6.85 15.12
N TYR A 145 11.28 -7.96 15.88
CA TYR A 145 11.38 -7.89 17.36
C TYR A 145 12.81 -7.64 17.85
N ARG A 146 13.80 -7.84 16.98
CA ARG A 146 15.04 -7.07 16.94
C ARG A 146 15.25 -6.64 15.51
N VAL A 147 15.11 -5.35 15.32
CA VAL A 147 15.44 -4.57 14.13
C VAL A 147 16.63 -5.18 13.36
N LYS A 148 16.43 -5.49 12.08
CA LYS A 148 17.53 -5.74 11.14
C LYS A 148 18.19 -4.36 10.93
N ASP A 149 19.29 -4.17 11.66
CA ASP A 149 19.83 -2.90 12.18
C ASP A 149 18.82 -2.18 13.07
N PRO A 150 19.10 -1.86 14.36
CA PRO A 150 18.32 -0.79 14.97
C PRO A 150 18.33 0.34 13.95
N VAL A 151 17.15 0.83 13.56
CA VAL A 151 17.04 2.25 13.28
C VAL A 151 17.50 2.84 14.60
N ARG A 152 18.81 3.04 14.69
CA ARG A 152 19.44 3.77 15.75
C ARG A 152 18.90 5.14 15.44
N ILE A 153 17.75 5.46 16.02
CA ILE A 153 17.25 6.82 16.01
C ILE A 153 18.35 7.57 16.73
N HIS A 154 19.19 8.21 15.93
CA HIS A 154 20.25 9.04 16.44
C HIS A 154 19.54 10.10 17.29
N ALA A 155 20.03 10.33 18.50
CA ALA A 155 19.46 11.38 19.35
C ALA A 155 19.55 12.74 18.67
N ALA A 156 20.56 12.92 17.80
CA ALA A 156 20.67 14.05 16.91
C ALA A 156 19.81 13.81 15.65
N PRO A 157 18.98 14.79 15.24
CA PRO A 157 18.27 14.72 13.97
C PRO A 157 19.27 14.72 12.80
N VAL A 158 18.89 14.09 11.68
CA VAL A 158 19.67 14.16 10.43
C VAL A 158 19.76 15.62 9.95
N ALA A 159 18.65 16.35 9.99
CA ALA A 159 18.58 17.78 9.70
C ALA A 159 17.42 18.41 10.47
N THR A 160 17.49 19.73 10.66
CA THR A 160 16.37 20.55 11.16
C THR A 160 15.94 21.49 10.04
N LEU A 161 14.65 21.51 9.73
CA LEU A 161 14.07 22.38 8.72
C LEU A 161 12.93 23.19 9.36
N ALA A 162 12.90 24.49 9.11
CA ALA A 162 11.74 25.31 9.42
C ALA A 162 10.64 25.01 8.38
N ILE A 163 9.50 24.51 8.86
CA ILE A 163 8.37 24.12 8.02
C ILE A 163 7.10 24.83 8.47
N LEU A 164 6.14 24.95 7.55
CA LEU A 164 4.76 25.24 7.89
C LEU A 164 4.07 23.94 8.31
N ALA A 165 3.36 23.98 9.43
CA ALA A 165 2.56 22.86 9.91
C ALA A 165 1.08 23.22 9.78
N GLY A 166 0.37 22.47 8.95
CA GLY A 166 -1.02 22.68 8.60
C GLY A 166 -1.63 21.38 8.08
N ASN A 167 -2.88 21.40 7.65
CA ASN A 167 -3.65 20.18 7.42
C ASN A 167 -2.95 19.19 6.45
N HIS A 168 -2.70 19.61 5.21
CA HIS A 168 -1.90 18.82 4.24
C HIS A 168 -0.53 19.48 3.99
N GLN A 169 0.02 20.17 4.98
CA GLN A 169 1.32 20.85 4.91
C GLN A 169 2.30 20.19 5.87
N GLY A 170 3.59 20.37 5.63
CA GLY A 170 4.62 19.90 6.55
C GLY A 170 5.84 19.38 5.80
N LEU A 171 6.56 18.47 6.45
CA LEU A 171 7.56 17.62 5.81
C LEU A 171 6.83 16.40 5.26
N LEU A 172 6.82 16.24 3.93
CA LEU A 172 5.95 15.28 3.24
C LEU A 172 6.77 14.14 2.65
N GLY A 173 7.46 14.39 1.53
CA GLY A 173 8.22 13.36 0.82
C GLY A 173 9.70 13.35 1.16
N LEU A 174 10.31 12.16 1.05
CA LEU A 174 11.75 11.94 1.17
C LEU A 174 12.23 10.95 0.12
N ALA A 175 13.26 11.33 -0.64
CA ALA A 175 13.95 10.46 -1.58
C ALA A 175 15.43 10.36 -1.24
N LEU A 176 15.99 9.16 -1.31
CA LEU A 176 17.43 8.99 -1.40
C LEU A 176 17.86 9.19 -2.85
N ALA A 177 19.03 9.79 -3.07
CA ALA A 177 19.63 9.81 -4.39
C ALA A 177 19.85 8.37 -4.92
N PRO A 178 19.80 8.12 -6.24
CA PRO A 178 20.05 6.78 -6.80
C PRO A 178 21.44 6.23 -6.44
N ASP A 179 22.41 7.11 -6.27
CA ASP A 179 23.78 6.83 -5.88
C ASP A 179 24.05 7.16 -4.40
N PHE A 180 23.04 7.13 -3.53
CA PHE A 180 23.15 7.53 -2.12
C PHE A 180 24.33 6.90 -1.37
N ALA A 181 24.66 5.64 -1.68
CA ALA A 181 25.80 4.94 -1.08
C ALA A 181 27.15 5.65 -1.29
N THR A 182 27.27 6.48 -2.34
CA THR A 182 28.47 7.27 -2.64
C THR A 182 28.25 8.77 -2.47
N SER A 183 27.09 9.29 -2.87
CA SER A 183 26.80 10.72 -2.80
C SER A 183 26.39 11.19 -1.41
N ASN A 184 25.78 10.30 -0.60
CA ASN A 184 25.15 10.62 0.67
C ASN A 184 24.13 11.77 0.56
N GLU A 185 23.46 11.89 -0.59
CA GLU A 185 22.47 12.94 -0.83
C GLU A 185 21.03 12.44 -0.65
N LEU A 186 20.22 13.17 0.11
CA LEU A 186 18.78 12.95 0.22
C LEU A 186 18.01 14.22 -0.15
N PHE A 187 16.77 14.05 -0.58
CA PHE A 187 15.89 15.10 -1.06
C PHE A 187 14.61 15.09 -0.24
N VAL A 188 14.20 16.25 0.25
CA VAL A 188 13.03 16.41 1.11
C VAL A 188 12.08 17.41 0.48
N TYR A 189 10.82 17.01 0.31
CA TYR A 189 9.74 17.91 -0.03
C TYR A 189 9.12 18.47 1.25
N ALA A 190 9.01 19.80 1.35
CA ALA A 190 8.39 20.42 2.51
C ALA A 190 7.66 21.73 2.16
N ALA A 191 6.58 21.99 2.89
CA ALA A 191 5.97 23.30 2.99
C ALA A 191 6.80 24.19 3.90
N VAL A 192 7.20 25.36 3.42
CA VAL A 192 8.10 26.29 4.12
C VAL A 192 7.55 27.70 4.15
N PRO A 193 7.88 28.48 5.21
CA PRO A 193 7.45 29.87 5.30
C PRO A 193 8.09 30.73 4.21
N ALA A 194 7.47 31.88 3.96
CA ALA A 194 7.94 32.88 3.02
C ALA A 194 9.40 33.29 3.30
N ALA A 195 10.18 33.34 2.23
CA ALA A 195 11.54 33.83 2.23
C ALA A 195 11.73 34.62 0.94
N MET A 196 12.06 35.91 1.06
CA MET A 196 12.17 36.79 -0.12
C MET A 196 13.09 36.17 -1.18
N PRO A 197 12.67 36.12 -2.46
CA PRO A 197 11.49 36.79 -3.03
C PRO A 197 10.20 35.96 -3.04
N HIS A 198 10.21 34.74 -2.48
CA HIS A 198 9.10 33.80 -2.60
C HIS A 198 8.14 33.86 -1.41
N PRO A 199 6.82 33.68 -1.64
CA PRO A 199 5.84 33.53 -0.58
C PRO A 199 5.99 32.17 0.13
N ASP A 200 5.07 31.87 1.05
CA ASP A 200 4.87 30.51 1.55
C ASP A 200 4.71 29.56 0.37
N ARG A 201 5.46 28.45 0.39
CA ARG A 201 5.60 27.57 -0.77
C ARG A 201 5.92 26.15 -0.36
N ASN A 202 5.71 25.23 -1.29
CA ASN A 202 6.39 23.94 -1.23
C ASN A 202 7.78 24.08 -1.88
N GLN A 203 8.74 23.30 -1.41
CA GLN A 203 10.07 23.26 -1.99
C GLN A 203 10.67 21.87 -1.87
N VAL A 204 11.67 21.58 -2.71
CA VAL A 204 12.54 20.41 -2.54
C VAL A 204 13.91 20.88 -2.11
N VAL A 205 14.38 20.36 -0.97
CA VAL A 205 15.71 20.63 -0.42
C VAL A 205 16.56 19.37 -0.54
N ARG A 206 17.73 19.51 -1.13
CA ARG A 206 18.77 18.49 -1.10
C ARG A 206 19.64 18.67 0.14
N PHE A 207 19.91 17.59 0.85
CA PHE A 207 20.88 17.54 1.94
C PHE A 207 22.02 16.61 1.57
N THR A 208 23.25 16.98 1.90
CA THR A 208 24.42 16.09 1.83
C THR A 208 24.82 15.69 3.24
N LEU A 209 24.98 14.38 3.47
CA LEU A 209 25.28 13.85 4.79
C LEU A 209 26.77 13.58 4.97
N THR A 210 27.24 13.72 6.20
CA THR A 210 28.50 13.12 6.66
C THR A 210 28.19 12.25 7.87
N GLY A 211 28.28 10.93 7.68
CA GLY A 211 27.68 9.99 8.62
C GLY A 211 26.16 10.15 8.60
N ASN A 212 25.55 10.42 9.76
CA ASN A 212 24.08 10.47 9.92
C ASN A 212 23.55 11.88 10.16
N VAL A 213 24.32 12.91 9.81
CA VAL A 213 23.96 14.31 9.98
C VAL A 213 24.20 15.05 8.66
N ALA A 214 23.26 15.90 8.27
CA ALA A 214 23.39 16.78 7.14
C ALA A 214 24.44 17.86 7.44
N THR A 215 25.45 17.97 6.57
CA THR A 215 26.52 18.96 6.69
C THR A 215 26.33 20.14 5.76
N SER A 216 25.49 19.99 4.73
CA SER A 216 25.05 21.08 3.88
C SER A 216 23.66 20.82 3.33
N SER A 217 22.99 21.90 2.91
CA SER A 217 21.71 21.85 2.22
C SER A 217 21.70 22.83 1.04
N ALA A 218 20.92 22.51 0.03
CA ALA A 218 20.63 23.40 -1.09
C ALA A 218 19.17 23.23 -1.49
N VAL A 219 18.43 24.34 -1.63
CA VAL A 219 17.11 24.29 -2.26
C VAL A 219 17.34 24.00 -3.74
N VAL A 220 16.71 22.95 -4.26
CA VAL A 220 16.81 22.56 -5.68
C VAL A 220 15.54 22.91 -6.45
N VAL A 221 14.38 22.91 -5.80
CA VAL A 221 13.14 23.42 -6.37
C VAL A 221 12.54 24.37 -5.36
N ASP A 222 12.40 25.66 -5.70
CA ASP A 222 12.17 26.74 -4.74
C ASP A 222 10.86 27.51 -4.95
N ASP A 223 10.00 27.08 -5.87
CA ASP A 223 8.86 27.88 -6.33
C ASP A 223 7.57 27.06 -6.52
N LEU A 224 7.42 25.93 -5.83
CA LEU A 224 6.20 25.13 -5.93
C LEU A 224 5.06 25.79 -5.16
N PRO A 225 3.89 26.02 -5.80
CA PRO A 225 2.72 26.57 -5.12
C PRO A 225 2.32 25.79 -3.86
N LEU A 226 1.83 26.50 -2.85
CA LEU A 226 1.32 25.92 -1.60
C LEU A 226 -0.17 26.16 -1.45
N GLY A 227 -0.92 25.08 -1.24
CA GLY A 227 -2.32 25.11 -0.83
C GLY A 227 -2.49 24.86 0.66
N THR A 228 -3.67 25.17 1.18
CA THR A 228 -4.09 24.76 2.53
C THR A 228 -4.43 23.26 2.60
N LEU A 229 -4.80 22.69 1.45
CA LEU A 229 -5.03 21.26 1.22
C LEU A 229 -4.35 20.85 -0.11
N GLN A 230 -4.29 19.55 -0.34
CA GLN A 230 -3.95 18.96 -1.64
C GLN A 230 -2.57 19.38 -2.17
N ASN A 231 -1.54 19.31 -1.32
CA ASN A 231 -0.16 19.67 -1.69
C ASN A 231 0.61 18.53 -2.36
N GLY A 232 0.05 17.32 -2.46
CA GLY A 232 0.80 16.13 -2.87
C GLY A 232 2.02 15.92 -1.98
N GLY A 233 3.20 15.94 -2.59
CA GLY A 233 4.48 16.01 -1.88
C GLY A 233 5.27 14.71 -1.90
N GLU A 234 4.89 13.73 -2.70
CA GLU A 234 5.74 12.57 -2.98
C GLU A 234 6.93 13.02 -3.84
N VAL A 235 8.11 12.54 -3.50
CA VAL A 235 9.34 12.80 -4.25
C VAL A 235 10.12 11.50 -4.41
N LEU A 236 10.57 11.19 -5.62
CA LEU A 236 11.36 10.00 -5.91
C LEU A 236 12.21 10.17 -7.18
N PHE A 237 13.21 9.32 -7.34
CA PHE A 237 14.02 9.28 -8.56
C PHE A 237 13.52 8.24 -9.54
N GLY A 238 13.47 8.62 -10.81
CA GLY A 238 13.20 7.70 -11.91
C GLY A 238 14.42 6.89 -12.33
N PRO A 239 14.21 5.82 -13.13
CA PRO A 239 15.28 5.03 -13.71
C PRO A 239 16.15 5.85 -14.70
N ASP A 240 15.64 7.00 -15.15
CA ASP A 240 16.34 7.99 -15.96
C ASP A 240 17.25 8.92 -15.14
N GLY A 241 17.29 8.77 -13.81
CA GLY A 241 18.09 9.61 -12.91
C GLY A 241 17.50 10.99 -12.63
N HIS A 242 16.28 11.27 -13.11
CA HIS A 242 15.57 12.51 -12.87
C HIS A 242 14.73 12.45 -11.59
N LEU A 243 14.45 13.62 -11.03
CA LEU A 243 13.64 13.80 -9.83
C LEU A 243 12.19 14.02 -10.23
N TYR A 244 11.29 13.18 -9.72
CA TYR A 244 9.84 13.30 -9.93
C TYR A 244 9.17 13.79 -8.65
N VAL A 245 8.25 14.74 -8.78
CA VAL A 245 7.54 15.36 -7.67
C VAL A 245 6.04 15.36 -7.96
N SER A 246 5.22 14.89 -7.01
CA SER A 246 3.77 15.08 -7.10
C SER A 246 3.38 16.42 -6.48
N LEU A 247 2.58 17.20 -7.22
CA LEU A 247 1.99 18.44 -6.73
C LEU A 247 0.49 18.39 -7.00
N GLY A 248 -0.30 18.34 -5.92
CA GLY A 248 -1.75 18.39 -6.04
C GLY A 248 -2.25 19.75 -6.54
N ASP A 249 -3.56 19.88 -6.75
CA ASP A 249 -4.21 21.06 -7.30
C ASP A 249 -4.25 22.27 -6.33
N THR A 250 -3.66 22.13 -5.14
CA THR A 250 -3.61 23.15 -4.08
C THR A 250 -4.98 23.60 -3.58
N ASN A 251 -6.00 22.75 -3.74
CA ASN A 251 -7.40 23.01 -3.43
C ASN A 251 -8.07 24.03 -4.37
N VAL A 252 -7.53 24.18 -5.58
CA VAL A 252 -8.10 25.04 -6.63
C VAL A 252 -8.16 24.23 -7.92
N GLU A 253 -9.26 23.48 -8.07
CA GLU A 253 -9.46 22.47 -9.12
C GLU A 253 -9.14 22.95 -10.54
N ALA A 254 -9.50 24.19 -10.87
CA ALA A 254 -9.26 24.78 -12.18
C ALA A 254 -7.77 24.91 -12.55
N LEU A 255 -6.87 24.94 -11.56
CA LEU A 255 -5.43 25.04 -11.80
C LEU A 255 -4.85 23.76 -12.40
N ALA A 256 -5.44 22.59 -12.12
CA ALA A 256 -4.99 21.30 -12.69
C ALA A 256 -4.98 21.31 -14.23
N GLN A 257 -5.92 22.04 -14.83
CA GLN A 257 -6.08 22.19 -16.29
C GLN A 257 -5.46 23.47 -16.86
N THR A 258 -5.06 24.43 -16.01
CA THR A 258 -4.56 25.73 -16.47
C THR A 258 -3.16 25.56 -17.11
N PRO A 259 -2.94 26.01 -18.36
CA PRO A 259 -1.63 25.94 -18.99
C PRO A 259 -0.60 26.83 -18.28
N GLY A 260 0.64 26.34 -18.16
CA GLY A 260 1.76 27.12 -17.61
C GLY A 260 1.78 27.29 -16.10
N VAL A 261 0.82 26.70 -15.36
CA VAL A 261 0.86 26.63 -13.89
C VAL A 261 1.14 25.20 -13.43
N LEU A 262 1.71 25.07 -12.24
CA LEU A 262 2.18 23.80 -11.68
C LEU A 262 1.18 22.96 -10.87
N PRO A 263 0.09 23.47 -10.29
CA PRO A 263 -0.82 22.63 -9.50
C PRO A 263 -1.49 21.51 -10.33
N GLY A 264 -1.71 20.36 -9.69
CA GLY A 264 -2.40 19.19 -10.25
C GLY A 264 -1.55 18.42 -11.27
N ARG A 265 -0.25 18.29 -11.00
CA ARG A 265 0.77 17.77 -11.92
C ARG A 265 1.68 16.75 -11.25
N ILE A 266 2.25 15.89 -12.09
CA ILE A 266 3.56 15.32 -11.82
C ILE A 266 4.59 16.19 -12.49
N LEU A 267 5.64 16.54 -11.76
CA LEU A 267 6.74 17.37 -12.23
C LEU A 267 8.01 16.53 -12.34
N ARG A 268 8.83 16.79 -13.36
CA ARG A 268 10.12 16.13 -13.59
C ARG A 268 11.23 17.17 -13.70
N TYR A 269 12.21 17.05 -12.83
CA TYR A 269 13.39 17.91 -12.72
C TYR A 269 14.67 17.10 -12.92
N THR A 270 15.75 17.77 -13.30
CA THR A 270 17.10 17.22 -13.11
C THR A 270 17.40 17.12 -11.62
N ARG A 271 18.40 16.32 -11.23
CA ARG A 271 18.87 16.24 -9.84
C ARG A 271 19.21 17.60 -9.23
N ALA A 272 19.69 18.54 -10.05
CA ALA A 272 20.04 19.89 -9.61
C ALA A 272 18.85 20.87 -9.59
N GLY A 273 17.63 20.42 -9.92
CA GLY A 273 16.44 21.26 -9.97
C GLY A 273 16.19 21.97 -11.30
N GLY A 274 17.08 21.81 -12.29
CA GLY A 274 16.86 22.32 -13.64
C GLY A 274 15.79 21.54 -14.40
N ILE A 275 15.28 22.11 -15.49
CA ILE A 275 14.28 21.47 -16.35
C ILE A 275 14.99 20.58 -17.38
N PRO A 276 14.70 19.26 -17.43
CA PRO A 276 15.23 18.37 -18.46
C PRO A 276 14.81 18.81 -19.87
N ALA A 277 15.73 18.75 -20.83
CA ALA A 277 15.47 19.18 -22.20
C ALA A 277 14.49 18.27 -22.96
N ASP A 278 14.31 17.04 -22.50
CA ASP A 278 13.41 16.01 -23.02
C ASP A 278 12.06 15.98 -22.30
N ASN A 279 11.75 16.98 -21.45
CA ASN A 279 10.40 17.11 -20.89
C ASN A 279 9.36 17.35 -22.01
N PRO A 280 8.10 16.88 -21.83
CA PRO A 280 7.05 16.97 -22.84
C PRO A 280 6.77 18.40 -23.33
N THR A 281 6.85 19.37 -22.43
CA THR A 281 6.66 20.78 -22.73
C THR A 281 8.00 21.51 -22.56
N PRO A 282 8.51 22.18 -23.60
CA PRO A 282 9.77 22.92 -23.53
C PRO A 282 9.77 23.95 -22.39
N ALA A 283 10.88 24.01 -21.65
CA ALA A 283 11.06 24.92 -20.52
C ALA A 283 9.99 24.80 -19.41
N SER A 284 9.31 23.64 -19.31
CA SER A 284 8.38 23.34 -18.23
C SER A 284 8.79 22.07 -17.48
N ALA A 285 8.63 22.09 -16.16
CA ALA A 285 8.81 20.90 -15.33
C ALA A 285 7.66 19.90 -15.45
N GLU A 286 6.55 20.26 -16.12
CA GLU A 286 5.39 19.38 -16.29
C GLU A 286 5.76 18.06 -16.96
N TRP A 287 5.56 16.95 -16.24
CA TRP A 287 5.63 15.60 -16.80
C TRP A 287 4.26 15.16 -17.28
N CYS A 288 3.23 15.28 -16.44
CA CYS A 288 1.84 15.05 -16.81
C CYS A 288 0.90 15.93 -15.97
N ARG A 289 -0.37 16.02 -16.37
CA ARG A 289 -1.33 16.97 -15.80
C ARG A 289 -2.70 16.40 -15.52
N GLY A 290 -3.57 17.21 -14.93
CA GLY A 290 -4.96 16.84 -14.68
C GLY A 290 -5.11 15.84 -13.54
N LEU A 291 -4.34 16.01 -12.47
CA LEU A 291 -4.43 15.23 -11.24
C LEU A 291 -4.97 16.12 -10.11
N ARG A 292 -5.62 15.50 -9.12
CA ARG A 292 -6.18 16.20 -7.97
C ARG A 292 -5.19 16.30 -6.82
N ASN A 293 -4.82 15.14 -6.26
CA ASN A 293 -4.05 15.06 -5.04
C ASN A 293 -3.30 13.73 -4.95
N THR A 294 -2.24 13.62 -5.75
CA THR A 294 -1.44 12.40 -5.86
C THR A 294 -0.49 12.29 -4.67
N PHE A 295 -0.76 11.36 -3.76
CA PHE A 295 0.05 11.15 -2.54
C PHE A 295 1.13 10.09 -2.70
N GLY A 296 0.96 9.13 -3.60
CA GLY A 296 1.87 8.01 -3.73
C GLY A 296 2.25 7.76 -5.18
N MET A 297 3.52 7.46 -5.42
CA MET A 297 4.05 7.11 -6.73
C MET A 297 5.11 6.02 -6.60
N ALA A 298 5.24 5.17 -7.63
CA ALA A 298 6.38 4.28 -7.76
C ALA A 298 6.68 3.96 -9.22
N PHE A 299 7.95 3.74 -9.52
CA PHE A 299 8.37 3.15 -10.78
C PHE A 299 8.31 1.63 -10.69
N HIS A 300 7.67 1.01 -11.67
CA HIS A 300 7.66 -0.44 -11.79
C HIS A 300 9.08 -0.96 -12.08
N PRO A 301 9.60 -1.92 -11.29
CA PRO A 301 11.03 -2.21 -11.22
C PRO A 301 11.64 -2.79 -12.50
N SER A 302 10.84 -3.46 -13.33
CA SER A 302 11.34 -4.08 -14.57
C SER A 302 11.00 -3.31 -15.84
N THR A 303 9.94 -2.51 -15.83
CA THR A 303 9.49 -1.76 -17.02
C THR A 303 9.85 -0.29 -16.96
N GLY A 304 10.19 0.25 -15.78
CA GLY A 304 10.45 1.67 -15.58
C GLY A 304 9.20 2.54 -15.76
N GLY A 305 8.01 1.94 -15.78
CA GLY A 305 6.76 2.68 -15.91
C GLY A 305 6.35 3.34 -14.59
N LEU A 306 5.92 4.60 -14.62
CA LEU A 306 5.51 5.35 -13.43
C LEU A 306 4.03 5.08 -13.12
N PHE A 307 3.75 4.69 -11.87
CA PHE A 307 2.40 4.50 -11.36
C PHE A 307 2.17 5.51 -10.24
N GLY A 308 0.94 5.99 -10.10
CA GLY A 308 0.57 6.91 -9.03
C GLY A 308 -0.86 6.71 -8.58
N VAL A 309 -1.11 6.98 -7.30
CA VAL A 309 -2.45 6.97 -6.72
C VAL A 309 -2.92 8.39 -6.48
N ASP A 310 -4.09 8.72 -7.02
CA ASP A 310 -4.67 10.07 -6.95
C ASP A 310 -5.97 10.01 -6.15
N ASN A 311 -6.11 10.88 -5.15
CA ASN A 311 -7.32 10.92 -4.34
C ASN A 311 -8.36 11.80 -5.02
N GLY A 312 -9.53 11.25 -5.30
CA GLY A 312 -10.69 12.00 -5.77
C GLY A 312 -11.35 12.79 -4.61
N PRO A 313 -12.41 13.56 -4.90
CA PRO A 313 -13.03 14.43 -3.90
C PRO A 313 -13.78 13.62 -2.83
N ASN A 314 -14.97 13.11 -3.15
CA ASN A 314 -15.81 12.32 -2.25
C ASN A 314 -16.04 10.90 -2.81
N ASN A 315 -15.31 10.54 -3.85
CA ASN A 315 -15.40 9.33 -4.66
C ASN A 315 -14.25 9.36 -5.68
N ASP A 316 -14.20 8.38 -6.57
CA ASP A 316 -13.38 8.39 -7.78
C ASP A 316 -11.88 8.52 -7.48
N ASP A 317 -11.40 7.79 -6.46
CA ASP A 317 -9.96 7.59 -6.26
C ASP A 317 -9.40 6.77 -7.41
N GLU A 318 -8.14 7.02 -7.80
CA GLU A 318 -7.56 6.45 -9.00
C GLU A 318 -6.20 5.79 -8.75
N LEU A 319 -5.95 4.68 -9.46
CA LEU A 319 -4.61 4.21 -9.78
C LEU A 319 -4.33 4.52 -11.24
N ASN A 320 -3.28 5.28 -11.46
CA ASN A 320 -2.89 5.83 -12.75
C ASN A 320 -1.55 5.27 -13.20
N PHE A 321 -1.45 4.98 -14.50
CA PHE A 321 -0.17 4.83 -15.18
C PHE A 321 0.24 6.19 -15.76
N LEU A 322 1.18 6.85 -15.10
CA LEU A 322 1.57 8.24 -15.30
C LEU A 322 2.52 8.37 -16.50
N VAL A 323 1.99 8.83 -17.62
CA VAL A 323 2.71 8.92 -18.90
C VAL A 323 3.03 10.37 -19.24
N ALA A 324 4.24 10.60 -19.76
CA ALA A 324 4.71 11.90 -20.23
C ALA A 324 3.71 12.59 -21.18
N GLY A 325 3.42 13.87 -20.93
CA GLY A 325 2.56 14.72 -21.74
C GLY A 325 1.07 14.36 -21.72
N LYS A 326 0.64 13.43 -20.86
CA LYS A 326 -0.77 13.05 -20.75
C LYS A 326 -1.54 13.88 -19.74
N ASP A 327 -2.83 14.01 -20.00
CA ASP A 327 -3.81 14.70 -19.16
C ASP A 327 -4.75 13.68 -18.52
N PHE A 328 -4.77 13.63 -17.20
CA PHE A 328 -5.55 12.69 -16.41
C PHE A 328 -6.96 13.20 -16.11
N GLY A 329 -7.32 14.41 -16.52
CA GLY A 329 -8.70 14.88 -16.58
C GLY A 329 -9.35 15.25 -15.25
N TRP A 330 -8.60 15.53 -14.20
CA TRP A 330 -9.14 16.32 -13.09
C TRP A 330 -9.24 17.81 -13.50
N PRO A 331 -10.35 18.53 -13.20
CA PRO A 331 -11.54 18.09 -12.47
C PRO A 331 -12.68 17.55 -13.34
N SER A 332 -12.48 17.43 -14.66
CA SER A 332 -13.49 16.89 -15.57
C SER A 332 -12.84 16.06 -16.66
N PRO A 333 -13.39 14.87 -16.98
CA PRO A 333 -12.78 13.94 -17.93
C PRO A 333 -12.36 14.61 -19.23
N VAL A 334 -11.15 14.30 -19.71
CA VAL A 334 -10.65 14.82 -20.98
C VAL A 334 -11.29 14.04 -22.13
N ALA A 335 -11.92 14.74 -23.07
CA ALA A 335 -12.36 14.15 -24.33
C ALA A 335 -11.19 14.06 -25.32
N GLY A 336 -10.91 12.87 -25.86
CA GLY A 336 -9.92 12.67 -26.94
C GLY A 336 -8.61 11.96 -26.54
N GLY A 337 -7.62 11.96 -27.43
CA GLY A 337 -6.42 11.09 -27.39
C GLY A 337 -5.28 11.51 -26.45
N THR A 338 -5.43 12.59 -25.69
CA THR A 338 -4.47 13.04 -24.65
C THR A 338 -4.77 12.46 -23.27
N ALA A 339 -5.87 11.72 -23.11
CA ALA A 339 -6.25 11.09 -21.85
C ALA A 339 -5.14 10.17 -21.32
N GLY A 340 -4.79 10.34 -20.05
CA GLY A 340 -3.93 9.44 -19.30
C GLY A 340 -4.56 8.06 -19.10
N LEU A 341 -3.74 7.07 -18.73
CA LEU A 341 -4.21 5.70 -18.54
C LEU A 341 -4.61 5.47 -17.08
N ARG A 342 -5.92 5.54 -16.82
CA ARG A 342 -6.53 5.17 -15.54
C ARG A 342 -6.68 3.65 -15.47
N LEU A 343 -5.94 3.00 -14.58
CA LEU A 343 -5.92 1.54 -14.46
C LEU A 343 -7.01 1.02 -13.53
N ARG A 344 -7.31 1.80 -12.48
CA ARG A 344 -8.38 1.49 -11.53
C ARG A 344 -9.04 2.78 -11.09
N LEU A 345 -10.37 2.73 -11.02
CA LEU A 345 -11.21 3.74 -10.39
C LEU A 345 -11.93 3.07 -9.21
N TRP A 346 -11.91 3.71 -8.06
CA TRP A 346 -12.72 3.33 -6.91
C TRP A 346 -13.86 4.32 -6.76
N ALA A 347 -15.09 3.84 -6.96
CA ALA A 347 -16.29 4.66 -6.84
C ALA A 347 -16.54 5.11 -5.38
N GLU A 348 -16.05 4.35 -4.41
CA GLU A 348 -16.06 4.73 -2.99
C GLU A 348 -14.70 5.29 -2.58
N VAL A 349 -14.71 6.22 -1.61
CA VAL A 349 -13.48 6.76 -1.04
C VAL A 349 -12.72 5.67 -0.31
N ILE A 350 -11.52 5.37 -0.80
CA ILE A 350 -10.55 4.49 -0.15
C ILE A 350 -9.26 5.24 0.23
N ALA A 351 -9.03 6.43 -0.33
CA ALA A 351 -7.91 7.33 -0.07
C ALA A 351 -6.54 6.60 -0.10
N PRO A 352 -6.14 6.01 -1.23
CA PRO A 352 -4.85 5.34 -1.36
C PRO A 352 -3.73 6.36 -1.18
N THR A 353 -2.76 6.05 -0.32
CA THR A 353 -1.65 6.97 0.03
C THR A 353 -0.29 6.52 -0.49
N SER A 354 -0.17 5.29 -1.01
CA SER A 354 1.09 4.75 -1.51
C SER A 354 0.86 3.66 -2.55
N VAL A 355 1.85 3.45 -3.40
CA VAL A 355 1.97 2.31 -4.31
C VAL A 355 3.42 1.84 -4.25
N ALA A 356 3.66 0.52 -4.25
CA ALA A 356 4.98 -0.09 -4.11
C ALA A 356 5.06 -1.38 -4.92
#